data_AF-A0A1M7YAN8-F1
#
_entry.id   AF-A0A1M7YAN8-F1
#
_cell.length_a   1.000
_cell.length_b   1.000
_cell.length_c   1.000
_cell.angle_alpha   90.00
_cell.angle_beta   90.00
_cell.angle_gamma   90.00
#
_symmetry.space_group_name_H-M   'P 1'
#
loop_
_entity.id
_entity.type
_entity.pdbx_description
1 polymer ?
#
loop_
_entity_poly.entity_id
_entity_poly.type
_entity_poly.pdbx_seq_one_letter_code
_entity_poly.pdbx_strand_id
1 'polypeptide(L)'
;MKLNDPFGRMANRHQRGYESMRDTMHSCGIKTPDAAWEIIRQSKKRAKICIGLAIAVLVLVSLLWPEGAAVTLSLVLFFIVWVATSALNGQRYIRRYIDEELNKKEEKQSDT
;
A
#
# COMPACT_ATOMS: atom_id res chain seq x y z
N MET A 1 -1.12 -17.61 22.24
CA MET A 1 -0.11 -16.57 21.96
C MET A 1 0.77 -17.04 20.81
N LYS A 2 1.07 -16.18 19.82
CA LYS A 2 2.06 -16.54 18.78
C LYS A 2 3.46 -16.20 19.33
N LEU A 3 4.40 -17.14 19.29
CA LEU A 3 5.74 -16.98 19.86
C LEU A 3 6.54 -15.80 19.26
N ASN A 4 6.18 -15.37 18.05
CA ASN A 4 6.82 -14.27 17.32
C ASN A 4 6.19 -12.88 17.55
N ASP A 5 5.09 -12.79 18.30
CA ASP A 5 4.48 -11.53 18.74
C ASP A 5 3.76 -11.73 20.09
N PRO A 6 4.52 -11.88 21.20
CA PRO A 6 3.96 -12.23 22.51
C PRO A 6 3.02 -11.15 23.07
N PHE A 7 3.17 -9.90 22.61
CA PHE A 7 2.39 -8.74 23.05
C PHE A 7 1.39 -8.26 22.00
N GLY A 8 1.24 -8.98 20.88
CA GLY A 8 0.32 -8.60 19.80
C GLY A 8 0.60 -7.22 19.19
N ARG A 9 1.81 -6.67 19.33
CA ARG A 9 2.12 -5.29 18.92
C ARG A 9 2.03 -5.15 17.40
N MET A 10 2.49 -6.16 16.67
CA MET A 10 2.42 -6.18 15.20
C MET A 10 0.98 -6.41 14.74
N ALA A 11 0.25 -7.32 15.40
CA ALA A 11 -1.17 -7.53 15.12
C ALA A 11 -2.00 -6.25 15.32
N ASN A 12 -1.79 -5.56 16.45
CA ASN A 12 -2.46 -4.29 16.76
C ASN A 12 -2.12 -3.18 15.74
N ARG A 13 -0.85 -3.11 15.31
CA ARG A 13 -0.44 -2.14 14.27
C ARG A 13 -1.14 -2.39 12.93
N HIS A 14 -1.21 -3.66 12.50
CA HIS A 14 -1.90 -4.02 11.27
C HIS A 14 -3.41 -3.78 11.37
N GLN A 15 -4.01 -4.05 12.54
CA GLN A 15 -5.43 -3.82 12.76
C GLN A 15 -5.78 -2.33 12.71
N ARG A 16 -5.02 -1.47 13.39
CA ARG A 16 -5.19 -0.01 13.29
C ARG A 16 -5.01 0.52 11.86
N GLY A 17 -4.03 -0.03 11.14
CA GLY A 17 -3.81 0.32 9.74
C GLY A 17 -4.98 -0.06 8.84
N TYR A 18 -5.57 -1.24 9.08
CA TYR A 18 -6.78 -1.68 8.38
C TYR A 18 -7.98 -0.79 8.70
N GLU A 19 -8.24 -0.48 9.98
CA GLU A 19 -9.35 0.37 10.42
C GLU A 19 -9.28 1.76 9.78
N SER A 20 -8.11 2.41 9.84
CA SER A 20 -7.91 3.72 9.20
C SER A 20 -8.19 3.70 7.69
N MET A 21 -7.72 2.67 7.00
CA MET A 21 -7.98 2.51 5.56
C MET A 21 -9.47 2.25 5.29
N ARG A 22 -10.10 1.34 6.05
CA ARG A 22 -11.52 1.00 5.92
C ARG A 22 -12.40 2.22 6.11
N ASP A 23 -12.14 2.99 7.17
CA ASP A 23 -12.92 4.19 7.49
C ASP A 23 -12.76 5.24 6.37
N THR A 24 -11.56 5.36 5.81
CA THR A 24 -11.31 6.19 4.62
C THR A 24 -12.13 5.70 3.42
N MET A 25 -12.12 4.40 3.12
CA MET A 25 -12.88 3.84 2.00
C MET A 25 -14.40 4.07 2.15
N HIS A 26 -14.93 3.93 3.38
CA HIS A 26 -16.32 4.26 3.67
C HIS A 26 -16.63 5.73 3.49
N SER A 27 -15.77 6.63 4.00
CA SER A 27 -15.94 8.08 3.87
C SER A 27 -15.92 8.55 2.40
N CYS A 28 -15.15 7.85 1.56
CA CYS A 28 -15.09 8.07 0.11
C CYS A 28 -16.24 7.39 -0.66
N GLY A 29 -17.18 6.73 0.02
CA GLY A 29 -18.35 6.10 -0.60
C GLY A 29 -18.06 4.82 -1.37
N ILE A 30 -16.93 4.15 -1.13
CA ILE A 30 -16.54 2.94 -1.86
C ILE A 30 -17.30 1.75 -1.29
N LYS A 31 -18.35 1.33 -2.00
CA LYS A 31 -19.26 0.25 -1.58
C LYS A 31 -19.29 -0.94 -2.53
N THR A 32 -18.54 -0.88 -3.64
CA THR A 32 -18.51 -1.96 -4.64
C THR A 32 -17.11 -2.56 -4.73
N PRO A 33 -16.99 -3.89 -4.93
CA PRO A 33 -15.71 -4.56 -5.13
C PRO A 33 -14.90 -3.93 -6.27
N ASP A 34 -15.56 -3.56 -7.36
CA ASP A 34 -14.92 -2.94 -8.53
C ASP A 34 -14.26 -1.60 -8.20
N ALA A 35 -14.93 -0.74 -7.42
CA ALA A 35 -14.37 0.54 -7.01
C ALA A 35 -13.14 0.36 -6.10
N ALA A 36 -13.14 -0.66 -5.24
CA ALA A 36 -11.99 -1.00 -4.41
C ALA A 36 -10.81 -1.54 -5.25
N TRP A 37 -11.08 -2.36 -6.26
CA TRP A 37 -10.06 -2.83 -7.21
C TRP A 37 -9.47 -1.69 -8.04
N GLU A 38 -10.28 -0.70 -8.42
CA GLU A 38 -9.81 0.48 -9.13
C GLU A 38 -8.82 1.29 -8.28
N ILE A 39 -9.03 1.41 -6.96
CA ILE A 39 -8.02 2.00 -6.06
C ILE A 39 -6.69 1.24 -6.12
N ILE A 40 -6.72 -0.10 -6.10
CA ILE A 40 -5.50 -0.90 -6.21
C ILE A 40 -4.78 -0.60 -7.54
N ARG A 41 -5.53 -0.51 -8.64
CA ARG A 41 -5.00 -0.20 -9.98
C ARG A 41 -4.37 1.19 -10.03
N GLN A 42 -5.06 2.20 -9.51
CA GLN A 42 -4.56 3.58 -9.44
C GLN A 42 -3.31 3.69 -8.55
N SER A 43 -3.31 3.00 -7.41
CA SER A 43 -2.14 2.94 -6.51
C SER A 43 -0.92 2.38 -7.24
N LYS A 44 -1.06 1.29 -7.99
CA LYS A 44 0.02 0.73 -8.83
C LYS A 44 0.50 1.71 -9.90
N LYS A 45 -0.40 2.45 -10.54
CA LYS A 45 -0.04 3.46 -11.54
C LYS A 45 0.78 4.59 -10.91
N ARG A 46 0.33 5.12 -9.77
CA ARG A 46 1.04 6.17 -9.01
C ARG A 46 2.41 5.70 -8.54
N ALA A 47 2.50 4.47 -8.01
CA ALA A 47 3.78 3.88 -7.60
C ALA A 47 4.78 3.84 -8.77
N LYS A 48 4.35 3.43 -9.96
CA LYS A 48 5.20 3.44 -11.16
C LYS A 48 5.67 4.84 -11.54
N ILE A 49 4.80 5.84 -11.47
CA ILE A 49 5.16 7.24 -11.73
C ILE A 49 6.19 7.74 -10.71
N CYS A 50 5.97 7.48 -9.41
CA CYS A 50 6.92 7.85 -8.36
C CYS A 50 8.29 7.18 -8.53
N ILE A 51 8.32 5.89 -8.88
CA ILE A 51 9.58 5.17 -9.15
C ILE A 51 10.28 5.78 -10.38
N GLY A 52 9.53 6.08 -11.45
CA GLY A 52 10.10 6.73 -12.64
C GLY A 52 10.73 8.09 -12.34
N LEU A 53 10.06 8.91 -11.52
CA LEU A 53 10.61 10.19 -11.06
C LEU A 53 11.85 10.00 -10.17
N ALA A 54 11.85 9.02 -9.27
CA ALA A 54 13.02 8.73 -8.43
C ALA A 54 14.24 8.32 -9.26
N ILE A 55 14.05 7.52 -10.32
CA ILE A 55 15.11 7.16 -11.26
C ILE A 55 15.59 8.39 -12.03
N ALA A 56 14.69 9.26 -12.51
CA ALA A 56 15.07 10.48 -13.22
C ALA A 56 15.93 11.40 -12.32
N VAL A 57 15.53 11.57 -11.05
CA VAL A 57 16.32 12.32 -10.06
C VAL A 57 17.68 11.67 -9.82
N LEU A 58 17.75 10.34 -9.72
CA LEU A 58 19.02 9.61 -9.57
C LEU A 58 19.99 9.91 -10.71
N VAL A 59 19.51 9.84 -11.96
CA VAL A 59 20.33 10.11 -13.15
C VAL A 59 20.82 11.56 -13.12
N LEU A 60 19.94 12.51 -12.77
CA LEU A 60 20.28 13.93 -12.72
C LEU A 60 21.31 14.23 -11.64
N VAL A 61 21.15 13.66 -10.44
CA VAL A 61 22.13 13.80 -9.34
C VAL A 61 23.45 13.13 -9.70
N SER A 62 23.44 11.96 -10.34
CA SER A 62 24.65 11.28 -10.77
C SER A 62 25.45 12.06 -11.82
N LEU A 63 24.77 12.87 -12.64
CA LEU A 63 25.40 13.76 -13.62
C LEU A 63 26.00 15.01 -12.97
N LEU A 64 25.30 15.60 -11.99
CA LEU A 64 25.73 16.83 -11.31
C LEU A 64 26.78 16.57 -10.22
N TRP A 65 26.74 15.42 -9.56
CA TRP A 65 27.59 15.10 -8.42
C TRP A 65 28.00 13.60 -8.40
N PRO A 66 28.97 13.20 -9.24
CA PRO A 66 29.39 11.81 -9.36
C PRO A 66 30.00 11.24 -8.08
N GLU A 67 30.64 12.05 -7.25
CA GLU A 67 31.20 11.61 -5.95
C GLU A 67 30.12 11.18 -4.95
N GLY A 68 28.92 11.77 -5.03
CA GLY A 68 27.77 11.41 -4.19
C GLY A 68 26.96 10.22 -4.72
N ALA A 69 27.36 9.61 -5.84
CA ALA A 69 26.56 8.60 -6.52
C ALA A 69 26.26 7.37 -5.64
N ALA A 70 27.22 6.90 -4.84
CA ALA A 70 27.04 5.75 -3.95
C ALA A 70 25.96 5.99 -2.87
N VAL A 71 25.95 7.20 -2.28
CA VAL A 71 24.94 7.61 -1.28
C VAL A 71 23.58 7.73 -1.94
N THR A 72 23.52 8.38 -3.10
CA THR A 72 22.27 8.60 -3.85
C THR A 72 21.65 7.27 -4.29
N LEU A 73 22.47 6.34 -4.78
CA LEU A 73 22.02 5.01 -5.19
C LEU A 73 21.44 4.24 -4.00
N SER A 74 22.08 4.32 -2.83
CA SER A 74 21.60 3.69 -1.60
C SER A 74 20.24 4.25 -1.15
N LEU A 75 20.08 5.58 -1.22
CA LEU A 75 18.80 6.25 -0.93
C LEU A 75 17.69 5.83 -1.90
N VAL A 76 17.99 5.71 -3.18
CA VAL A 76 17.01 5.30 -4.18
C VAL A 76 16.60 3.84 -4.01
N LEU A 77 17.55 2.93 -3.72
CA LEU A 77 17.23 1.55 -3.38
C LEU A 77 16.32 1.48 -2.15
N PHE A 78 16.66 2.20 -1.09
CA PHE A 78 15.84 2.28 0.11
C PHE A 78 14.43 2.80 -0.21
N PHE A 79 14.33 3.87 -1.01
CA PHE A 79 13.05 4.44 -1.42
C PHE A 79 12.21 3.45 -2.24
N ILE A 80 12.81 2.72 -3.17
CA ILE A 80 12.11 1.70 -3.96
C ILE A 80 11.56 0.60 -3.06
N VAL A 81 12.38 0.07 -2.14
CA VAL A 81 11.93 -0.96 -1.18
C VAL A 81 10.79 -0.42 -0.32
N TRP A 82 10.93 0.79 0.21
CA TRP A 82 9.91 1.44 1.01
C TRP A 82 8.58 1.59 0.26
N VAL A 83 8.61 2.11 -0.97
CA VAL A 83 7.41 2.27 -1.81
C VAL A 83 6.78 0.92 -2.11
N ALA A 84 7.58 -0.09 -2.44
CA ALA A 84 7.09 -1.44 -2.71
C ALA A 84 6.41 -2.05 -1.48
N THR A 85 7.05 -2.01 -0.30
CA THR A 85 6.48 -2.53 0.94
C THR A 85 5.21 -1.75 1.34
N SER A 86 5.21 -0.43 1.19
CA SER A 86 4.04 0.40 1.45
C SER A 86 2.86 0.05 0.53
N ALA A 87 3.12 -0.12 -0.77
CA ALA A 87 2.10 -0.50 -1.74
C ALA A 87 1.54 -1.91 -1.47
N LEU A 88 2.39 -2.87 -1.14
CA LEU A 88 1.98 -4.24 -0.79
C LEU A 88 1.11 -4.26 0.48
N ASN A 89 1.50 -3.50 1.51
CA ASN A 89 0.71 -3.38 2.74
C ASN A 89 -0.65 -2.75 2.48
N GLY A 90 -0.71 -1.67 1.69
CA GLY A 90 -1.98 -1.04 1.30
C GLY A 90 -2.89 -1.98 0.52
N GLN A 91 -2.34 -2.71 -0.47
CA GLN A 91 -3.11 -3.69 -1.24
C GLN A 91 -3.66 -4.82 -0.38
N ARG A 92 -2.90 -5.26 0.63
CA ARG A 92 -3.36 -6.30 1.56
C ARG A 92 -4.59 -5.84 2.34
N TYR A 93 -4.61 -4.60 2.81
CA TYR A 93 -5.76 -4.06 3.53
C TYR A 93 -6.99 -3.89 2.62
N ILE A 94 -6.81 -3.41 1.39
CA ILE A 94 -7.93 -3.26 0.44
C ILE A 94 -8.52 -4.62 0.07
N ARG A 95 -7.69 -5.64 -0.17
CA ARG A 95 -8.16 -7.01 -0.41
C ARG A 95 -8.97 -7.55 0.75
N ARG A 96 -8.46 -7.37 1.98
CA ARG A 96 -9.20 -7.74 3.20
C ARG A 96 -10.55 -7.03 3.30
N TYR A 97 -10.62 -5.75 2.91
CA TYR A 97 -11.89 -5.01 2.89
C TYR A 97 -12.89 -5.59 1.87
N ILE A 98 -12.42 -5.93 0.67
CA ILE A 98 -13.27 -6.58 -0.34
C ILE A 98 -13.83 -7.89 0.20
N ASP A 99 -12.98 -8.74 0.78
CA ASP A 99 -13.36 -10.05 1.29
C ASP A 99 -14.29 -9.97 2.53
N GLU A 100 -13.98 -9.09 3.49
CA GLU A 100 -14.69 -9.03 4.76
C GLU A 100 -15.96 -8.16 4.72
N GLU A 101 -15.98 -7.08 3.93
CA GLU A 101 -17.04 -6.07 3.98
C GLU A 101 -17.90 -5.98 2.72
N LEU A 102 -17.35 -6.29 1.54
CA LEU A 102 -18.07 -6.15 0.28
C LEU A 102 -18.69 -7.48 -0.17
N ASN A 103 -17.88 -8.54 -0.29
CA ASN A 103 -18.35 -9.86 -0.74
C ASN A 103 -19.30 -10.52 0.28
N LYS A 104 -19.03 -10.38 1.60
CA LYS A 104 -19.93 -10.88 2.65
C LYS A 104 -21.28 -10.17 2.71
N LYS A 105 -21.39 -8.93 2.22
CA LYS A 105 -22.67 -8.21 2.14
C LYS A 105 -23.50 -8.70 0.97
N GLU A 106 -22.86 -8.99 -0.17
CA GLU A 106 -23.52 -9.58 -1.33
C GLU A 106 -24.10 -10.98 -1.02
N GLU A 107 -23.35 -11.85 -0.33
CA GLU A 107 -23.87 -13.17 0.09
C GLU A 107 -25.09 -13.06 1.01
N LYS A 108 -25.04 -12.19 2.03
CA LYS A 108 -26.17 -11.99 2.95
C LYS A 108 -27.42 -11.41 2.28
N GLN A 109 -27.24 -10.66 1.20
CA GLN A 109 -28.35 -10.04 0.47
C GLN A 109 -28.93 -10.97 -0.59
N SER A 110 -28.24 -12.05 -0.96
CA SER A 110 -28.74 -13.10 -1.85
C SER A 110 -29.52 -14.21 -1.13
N ASP A 111 -29.34 -14.34 0.19
CA ASP A 111 -30.03 -15.35 1.04
C ASP A 111 -31.33 -14.82 1.68
N THR A 112 -31.79 -13.61 1.33
CA THR A 112 -33.06 -13.01 1.78
C THR A 112 -33.98 -12.77 0.60
#